data_AF-A0A2V6WP99-F1
#
_entry.id   AF-A0A2V6WP99-F1
#
_cell.length_a   1.000
_cell.length_b   1.000
_cell.length_c   1.000
_cell.angle_alpha   90.00
_cell.angle_beta   90.00
_cell.angle_gamma   90.00
#
_symmetry.space_group_name_H-M   'P 1'
#
loop_
_entity.id
_entity.type
_entity.pdbx_description
1 polymer ?
#
loop_
_entity_poly.entity_id
_entity_poly.type
_entity_poly.pdbx_seq_one_letter_code
_entity_poly.pdbx_strand_id
1 'polypeptide(L)'
;MSDRTATFERILAPEPGRTALLVVDMQRGFVEPGEAMEVPPARASVPVIRALVDLFRSRRLPVVFTAFVYSPDVPLLVGELHPEHKPAA
;
A
#
# COMPACT_ATOMS: atom_id res chain seq x y z
N MET A 1 14.99 18.64 25.74
CA MET A 1 14.71 17.69 24.64
C MET A 1 13.46 18.20 23.93
N SER A 2 13.52 18.46 22.62
CA SER A 2 12.35 18.93 21.87
C SER A 2 11.26 17.85 21.90
N ASP A 3 10.00 18.26 22.07
CA ASP A 3 8.86 17.37 21.96
C ASP A 3 8.76 16.84 20.52
N ARG A 4 9.03 15.55 20.39
CA ARG A 4 9.05 14.82 19.12
C ARG A 4 7.65 14.80 18.48
N THR A 5 6.59 14.79 19.28
CA THR A 5 5.20 14.78 18.79
C THR A 5 4.87 16.11 18.13
N ALA A 6 5.12 17.23 18.81
CA ALA A 6 4.92 18.57 18.26
C ALA A 6 5.73 18.79 16.96
N THR A 7 6.93 18.20 16.87
CA THR A 7 7.74 18.26 15.66
C THR A 7 7.09 17.49 14.50
N PHE A 8 6.58 16.28 14.74
CA PHE A 8 5.90 15.49 13.72
C PHE A 8 4.60 16.13 13.25
N GLU A 9 3.78 16.65 14.16
CA GLU A 9 2.52 17.32 13.80
C GLU A 9 2.78 18.51 12.87
N ARG A 10 3.80 19.31 13.17
CA ARG A 10 4.17 20.45 12.33
C ARG A 10 4.70 20.03 10.96
N ILE A 11 5.53 18.99 10.89
CA ILE A 11 6.24 18.61 9.65
C ILE A 11 5.39 17.70 8.75
N LEU A 12 4.53 16.85 9.34
CA LEU A 12 3.75 15.84 8.63
C LEU A 12 2.28 16.24 8.45
N ALA A 13 1.90 17.47 8.83
CA ALA A 13 0.57 17.99 8.56
C ALA A 13 0.27 17.92 7.05
N PRO A 14 -0.86 17.31 6.63
CA PRO A 14 -1.28 17.33 5.24
C PRO A 14 -1.47 18.76 4.73
N GLU A 15 -0.85 19.09 3.60
CA GLU A 15 -0.93 20.39 2.95
C GLU A 15 -1.63 20.24 1.58
N PRO A 16 -2.73 20.97 1.33
CA PRO A 16 -3.39 20.97 0.03
C PRO A 16 -2.40 21.30 -1.10
N GLY A 17 -2.41 20.52 -2.17
CA GLY A 17 -1.50 20.66 -3.30
C GLY A 17 -0.08 20.11 -3.06
N ARG A 18 0.27 19.69 -1.84
CA ARG A 18 1.56 19.06 -1.50
C ARG A 18 1.41 17.68 -0.85
N THR A 19 0.19 17.14 -0.79
CA THR A 19 -0.12 15.83 -0.23
C THR A 19 -0.84 14.94 -1.23
N ALA A 20 -0.46 13.67 -1.27
CA ALA A 20 -1.10 12.61 -2.03
C ALA A 20 -1.33 11.39 -1.11
N LEU A 21 -2.33 10.57 -1.44
CA LEU A 21 -2.56 9.28 -0.79
C LEU A 21 -1.86 8.19 -1.60
N LEU A 22 -0.94 7.46 -0.99
CA LEU A 22 -0.32 6.26 -1.55
C LEU A 22 -0.91 5.02 -0.88
N VAL A 23 -1.60 4.17 -1.65
CA VAL A 23 -2.11 2.88 -1.20
C VAL A 23 -1.15 1.79 -1.68
N VAL A 24 -0.49 1.14 -0.73
CA VAL A 24 0.58 0.17 -1.04
C VAL A 24 0.02 -1.25 -1.05
N ASP A 25 0.16 -1.92 -2.19
CA ASP A 25 0.02 -3.37 -2.40
C ASP A 25 -1.24 -4.02 -1.78
N MET A 26 -2.38 -3.32 -1.81
CA MET A 26 -3.68 -3.86 -1.39
C MET A 26 -4.32 -4.79 -2.45
N GLN A 27 -3.50 -5.61 -3.11
CA GLN A 27 -3.94 -6.61 -4.09
C GLN A 27 -4.49 -7.86 -3.37
N ARG A 28 -5.34 -8.64 -4.06
CA ARG A 28 -5.98 -9.84 -3.51
C ARG A 28 -4.97 -10.79 -2.87
N GLY A 29 -3.82 -10.99 -3.52
CA GLY A 29 -2.72 -11.85 -3.06
C GLY A 29 -2.17 -11.53 -1.66
N PHE A 30 -2.43 -10.32 -1.14
CA PHE A 30 -2.05 -9.91 0.22
C PHE A 30 -3.23 -9.83 1.20
N VAL A 31 -4.47 -9.90 0.72
CA VAL A 31 -5.67 -9.55 1.51
C VAL A 31 -6.62 -10.74 1.68
N GLU A 32 -6.75 -11.60 0.67
CA GLU A 32 -7.73 -12.69 0.69
C GLU A 32 -7.21 -13.92 1.45
N PRO A 33 -8.11 -14.65 2.16
CA PRO A 33 -7.72 -15.87 2.87
C PRO A 33 -7.10 -16.91 1.96
N GLY A 34 -5.95 -17.47 2.36
CA GLY A 34 -5.31 -18.58 1.65
C GLY A 34 -4.47 -18.17 0.44
N GLU A 35 -4.32 -16.88 0.19
CA GLU A 35 -3.38 -16.38 -0.81
C GLU A 35 -1.93 -16.54 -0.34
N ALA A 36 -1.00 -16.74 -1.28
CA ALA A 36 0.39 -17.07 -0.97
C ALA A 36 1.11 -15.99 -0.15
N MET A 37 0.71 -14.72 -0.27
CA MET A 37 1.26 -13.60 0.48
C MET A 37 0.25 -12.98 1.44
N GLU A 38 -0.76 -13.74 1.89
CA GLU A 38 -1.79 -13.22 2.79
C GLU A 38 -1.17 -12.53 4.01
N VAL A 39 -1.61 -11.29 4.27
CA VAL A 39 -1.36 -10.55 5.50
C VAL A 39 -2.71 -10.43 6.23
N PRO A 40 -3.05 -11.35 7.16
CA PRO A 40 -4.39 -11.40 7.73
C PRO A 40 -4.91 -10.08 8.32
N PRO A 41 -4.07 -9.26 9.01
CA PRO A 41 -4.50 -7.94 9.48
C PRO A 41 -4.89 -6.94 8.38
N ALA A 42 -4.39 -7.07 7.15
CA ALA A 42 -4.64 -6.11 6.07
C ALA A 42 -6.12 -5.97 5.72
N ARG A 43 -6.89 -7.05 5.88
CA ARG A 43 -8.34 -7.06 5.64
C ARG A 43 -9.09 -6.08 6.54
N ALA A 44 -8.64 -5.92 7.78
CA ALA A 44 -9.24 -4.96 8.72
C ALA A 44 -8.96 -3.50 8.33
N SER A 45 -7.90 -3.25 7.54
CA SER A 45 -7.54 -1.90 7.07
C SER A 45 -8.34 -1.45 5.85
N VAL A 46 -8.97 -2.37 5.10
CA VAL A 46 -9.76 -2.06 3.89
C VAL A 46 -10.80 -0.95 4.09
N PRO A 47 -11.68 -0.95 5.12
CA PRO A 47 -12.65 0.12 5.31
C PRO A 47 -11.99 1.48 5.59
N VAL A 48 -10.87 1.51 6.31
CA VAL A 48 -10.13 2.74 6.62
C VAL A 48 -9.49 3.31 5.36
N ILE A 49 -8.84 2.46 4.56
CA ILE A 49 -8.22 2.85 3.29
C ILE A 49 -9.28 3.38 2.33
N ARG A 50 -10.44 2.72 2.24
CA ARG A 50 -11.58 3.21 1.44
C ARG A 50 -12.00 4.61 1.85
N ALA A 51 -12.18 4.86 3.15
CA ALA A 51 -12.57 6.18 3.63
C ALA A 51 -11.55 7.27 3.27
N LEU A 52 -10.25 6.96 3.33
CA LEU A 52 -9.19 7.87 2.89
C LEU A 52 -9.23 8.12 1.38
N VAL A 53 -9.42 7.07 0.58
CA VAL A 53 -9.55 7.18 -0.88
C VAL A 53 -10.74 8.07 -1.26
N ASP A 54 -11.88 7.85 -0.64
CA ASP A 54 -13.10 8.63 -0.90
C ASP A 54 -12.90 10.10 -0.49
N LEU A 55 -12.26 10.35 0.66
CA LEU A 55 -11.89 11.69 1.11
C LEU A 55 -11.00 12.42 0.10
N PHE A 56 -9.91 11.78 -0.34
CA PHE A 56 -8.98 12.40 -1.29
C PHE A 56 -9.66 12.67 -2.64
N ARG A 57 -10.44 11.72 -3.15
CA ARG A 57 -11.19 11.88 -4.41
C ARG A 57 -12.23 12.99 -4.33
N SER A 58 -12.98 13.10 -3.23
CA SER A 58 -13.97 14.17 -3.04
C SER A 58 -13.36 15.57 -3.09
N ARG A 59 -12.08 15.69 -2.68
CA ARG A 59 -11.30 16.95 -2.70
C ARG A 59 -10.43 17.11 -3.94
N ARG A 60 -10.54 16.20 -4.92
CA ARG A 60 -9.71 16.17 -6.14
C ARG A 60 -8.20 16.12 -5.83
N LEU A 61 -7.82 15.48 -4.73
CA LEU A 61 -6.44 15.24 -4.35
C LEU A 61 -5.91 13.94 -4.99
N PRO A 62 -4.59 13.82 -5.23
CA PRO A 62 -4.03 12.64 -5.87
C PRO A 62 -4.16 11.38 -5.00
N VAL A 63 -4.55 10.27 -5.64
CA VAL A 63 -4.54 8.92 -5.06
C VAL A 63 -3.75 8.02 -6.01
N VAL A 64 -2.72 7.37 -5.49
CA VAL A 64 -1.83 6.47 -6.24
C VAL A 64 -1.88 5.10 -5.59
N PHE A 65 -1.94 4.05 -6.42
CA PHE A 65 -1.87 2.66 -5.99
C PHE A 65 -0.57 2.05 -6.51
N THR A 66 0.12 1.29 -5.67
CA THR A 66 1.17 0.38 -6.15
C THR A 66 0.57 -0.97 -6.47
N ALA A 67 1.26 -1.71 -7.32
CA ALA A 67 1.00 -3.12 -7.54
C ALA A 67 2.33 -3.86 -7.57
N PHE A 68 2.44 -4.86 -6.70
CA PHE A 68 3.49 -5.87 -6.81
C PHE A 68 3.20 -6.71 -8.05
N VAL A 69 4.12 -6.66 -9.01
CA VAL A 69 4.07 -7.39 -10.27
C VAL A 69 5.41 -8.07 -10.52
N TYR A 70 5.37 -9.18 -11.25
CA TYR A 70 6.54 -9.92 -11.66
C TYR A 70 6.52 -10.10 -13.18
N SER A 71 7.72 -10.05 -13.77
CA SER A 71 7.97 -10.50 -15.13
C SER A 71 9.26 -11.32 -15.15
N PRO A 72 9.33 -12.44 -15.87
CA PRO A 72 10.59 -13.13 -16.15
C PRO A 72 11.64 -12.21 -16.80
N ASP A 73 11.19 -11.19 -17.54
CA ASP A 73 12.08 -10.20 -18.19
C ASP A 73 12.68 -9.20 -17.19
N VAL A 74 12.13 -9.12 -15.96
CA VAL A 74 12.59 -8.24 -14.89
C VAL A 74 12.93 -9.11 -13.67
N PRO A 75 14.14 -9.70 -13.65
CA PRO A 75 14.52 -10.60 -12.56
C PRO A 75 14.48 -9.87 -11.21
N LEU A 76 13.87 -10.54 -10.22
CA LEU A 76 13.86 -10.08 -8.83
C LEU A 76 15.28 -10.15 -8.24
N LEU A 77 15.49 -9.59 -7.04
CA LEU A 77 16.78 -9.62 -6.32
C LEU A 77 17.40 -11.03 -6.20
N VAL A 78 16.57 -12.08 -6.26
CA VAL A 78 16.97 -13.49 -6.16
C VAL A 78 16.92 -14.24 -7.51
N GLY A 79 16.67 -13.55 -8.63
CA GLY A 79 16.63 -14.10 -9.99
C GLY A 79 15.30 -14.75 -10.39
N GLU A 80 14.59 -15.41 -9.48
CA GLU A 80 13.29 -16.06 -9.73
C GLU A 80 12.27 -15.78 -8.61
N LEU A 81 10.98 -15.97 -8.90
CA LEU A 81 9.95 -16.01 -7.84
C LEU A 81 10.16 -17.22 -6.93
N HIS A 82 9.95 -17.03 -5.62
CA HIS A 82 9.90 -18.15 -4.68
C HIS A 82 8.79 -19.15 -5.10
N PRO A 83 8.99 -20.47 -4.95
CA PRO A 83 8.06 -21.49 -5.47
C PRO A 83 6.60 -21.31 -5.04
N GLU A 84 6.35 -20.81 -3.83
CA GLU A 84 5.00 -20.58 -3.31
C GLU A 84 4.25 -19.42 -4.02
N HIS A 85 4.97 -18.58 -4.77
CA HIS A 85 4.44 -17.46 -5.54
C HIS A 85 4.37 -17.76 -7.05
N LYS A 86 4.78 -18.96 -7.48
CA LYS A 86 4.65 -19.38 -8.88
C LYS A 86 3.20 -19.82 -9.15
N PRO A 87 2.68 -19.67 -10.39
CA PRO A 87 1.36 -20.22 -10.74
C PRO A 87 1.29 -21.73 -10.45
N ALA A 88 0.11 -22.21 -10.04
CA ALA A 88 -0.12 -23.64 -9.89
C ALA A 88 0.11 -24.36 -11.24
N ALA A 89 0.89 -25.44 -11.20
CA ALA A 89 1.22 -26.27 -12.36
C ALA A 89 0.05 -27.15 -12.79
#